data_AF-A0A1M5XUR5-F1
#
_entry.id   AF-A0A1M5XUR5-F1
#
_cell.length_a   1.000
_cell.length_b   1.000
_cell.length_c   1.000
_cell.angle_alpha   90.00
_cell.angle_beta   90.00
_cell.angle_gamma   90.00
#
_symmetry.space_group_name_H-M   'P 1'
#
loop_
_entity.id
_entity.type
_entity.pdbx_description
1 polymer ?
#
loop_
_entity_poly.entity_id
_entity_poly.type
_entity_poly.pdbx_seq_one_letter_code
_entity_poly.pdbx_strand_id
1 'polypeptide(L)'
;MRILSTYHLPVGRAGSAPRTSPTARLRVVLVCGCLLGFAWLARAQPQEEQAVRQQRQQSNEAIARHDTASLAQYWLDDIHVLTSRSVSLQGKPANLRAFQQEFRSKEKLIYVRTPATIEVFSSWHMAAEYGRWTGTWTVNGEAIRVSGSYYAKWHYQHDKWKIKSEIFVPAACEGGDYCKTMPTLQSNAVIVVQNYYYPKPGKELEVLETRRRASQVRAQLGLPVGRILQRTVESTAQAFVVWECEYPSLQAREDDVKRLDQSEEFKKVQDHMGTLLEKFDRGVWLIRE
;
A
#
# COMPACT_ATOMS: atom_id res chain seq x y z
N MET A 1 -43.91 -2.09 11.86
CA MET A 1 -44.47 -3.43 11.66
C MET A 1 -43.47 -4.44 12.20
N ARG A 2 -43.60 -4.78 13.50
CA ARG A 2 -42.75 -5.74 14.23
C ARG A 2 -43.54 -7.04 14.35
N ILE A 3 -42.93 -8.18 14.07
CA ILE A 3 -43.45 -9.49 14.53
C ILE A 3 -42.27 -10.24 15.14
N LEU A 4 -42.23 -10.23 16.48
CA LEU A 4 -41.50 -11.19 17.30
C LEU A 4 -42.52 -12.26 17.68
N SER A 5 -42.21 -13.54 17.40
CA SER A 5 -42.99 -14.68 17.85
C SER A 5 -42.30 -15.30 19.05
N THR A 6 -42.94 -15.14 20.22
CA THR A 6 -42.61 -15.83 21.47
C THR A 6 -43.54 -17.03 21.62
N TYR A 7 -42.98 -18.21 21.89
CA TYR A 7 -43.75 -19.37 22.33
C TYR A 7 -43.51 -19.60 23.83
N HIS A 8 -44.61 -19.57 24.59
CA HIS A 8 -44.73 -20.01 25.98
C HIS A 8 -45.15 -21.49 26.00
N LEU A 9 -44.61 -22.26 26.95
CA LEU A 9 -45.21 -23.52 27.40
C LEU A 9 -45.26 -23.53 28.95
N PRO A 10 -46.24 -24.24 29.56
CA PRO A 10 -46.73 -23.92 30.89
C PRO A 10 -46.14 -24.79 32.01
N VAL A 11 -46.29 -24.27 33.23
CA VAL A 11 -45.99 -24.90 34.52
C VAL A 11 -47.12 -25.87 34.92
N GLY A 12 -46.74 -27.07 35.39
CA GLY A 12 -47.63 -28.05 36.01
C GLY A 12 -46.96 -28.70 37.23
N ARG A 13 -47.70 -28.80 38.34
CA ARG A 13 -47.24 -28.98 39.73
C ARG A 13 -47.22 -30.46 40.17
N ALA A 14 -46.48 -30.68 41.26
CA ALA A 14 -46.18 -31.91 42.01
C ALA A 14 -47.31 -32.91 42.32
N GLY A 15 -46.91 -34.19 42.46
CA GLY A 15 -47.67 -35.29 43.06
C GLY A 15 -46.74 -36.41 43.56
N SER A 16 -47.07 -36.95 44.74
CA SER A 16 -46.28 -37.76 45.69
C SER A 16 -45.98 -39.23 45.35
N ALA A 17 -44.89 -39.75 45.94
CA ALA A 17 -44.52 -41.19 46.10
C ALA A 17 -45.39 -41.88 47.20
N PRO A 18 -45.32 -43.22 47.54
CA PRO A 18 -44.10 -44.07 47.55
C PRO A 18 -44.23 -45.61 47.32
N ARG A 19 -43.05 -46.30 47.36
CA ARG A 19 -42.75 -47.73 47.68
C ARG A 19 -43.18 -48.79 46.63
N THR A 20 -42.45 -49.85 46.27
CA THR A 20 -41.38 -50.69 46.84
C THR A 20 -40.57 -51.38 45.72
N SER A 21 -39.30 -51.77 45.98
CA SER A 21 -38.48 -52.67 45.13
C SER A 21 -38.78 -54.15 45.44
N PRO A 22 -38.46 -55.13 44.56
CA PRO A 22 -37.10 -55.69 44.55
C PRO A 22 -36.54 -56.17 43.17
N THR A 23 -35.21 -56.10 43.08
CA THR A 23 -34.27 -56.99 42.36
C THR A 23 -34.60 -57.54 40.96
N ALA A 24 -33.88 -57.07 39.94
CA ALA A 24 -33.55 -57.88 38.76
C ALA A 24 -32.14 -57.55 38.25
N ARG A 25 -31.36 -58.62 38.05
CA ARG A 25 -29.95 -58.61 37.64
C ARG A 25 -29.79 -58.49 36.12
N LEU A 26 -28.67 -57.87 35.74
CA LEU A 26 -27.81 -58.16 34.57
C LEU A 26 -28.30 -57.80 33.15
N ARG A 27 -27.58 -56.86 32.52
CA ARG A 27 -26.83 -57.05 31.25
C ARG A 27 -26.00 -55.80 30.97
N VAL A 28 -24.71 -55.84 31.32
CA VAL A 28 -23.71 -54.87 30.85
C VAL A 28 -23.40 -55.23 29.40
N VAL A 29 -23.87 -54.42 28.45
CA VAL A 29 -23.39 -54.45 27.07
C VAL A 29 -22.10 -53.64 27.04
N LEU A 30 -20.99 -54.31 26.79
CA LEU A 30 -19.68 -53.69 26.59
C LEU A 30 -19.67 -53.05 25.20
N VAL A 31 -20.10 -51.79 25.10
CA VAL A 31 -19.80 -50.95 23.94
C VAL A 31 -18.37 -50.46 24.13
N CYS A 32 -17.42 -51.18 23.53
CA CYS A 32 -16.04 -50.73 23.40
C CYS A 32 -16.03 -49.54 22.43
N GLY A 33 -16.34 -48.35 22.96
CA GLY A 33 -16.34 -47.11 22.22
C GLY A 33 -14.92 -46.77 21.78
N CYS A 34 -14.73 -46.59 20.48
CA CYS A 34 -13.59 -45.91 19.89
C CYS A 34 -13.46 -44.49 20.47
N LEU A 35 -12.73 -44.34 21.57
CA LEU A 35 -12.31 -43.05 22.14
C LEU A 35 -10.89 -42.71 21.70
N LEU A 36 -10.62 -42.77 20.40
CA LEU A 36 -9.36 -42.30 19.81
C LEU A 36 -9.70 -41.47 18.58
N GLY A 37 -9.93 -40.15 18.75
CA GLY A 37 -10.12 -39.30 17.58
C GLY A 37 -10.61 -37.86 17.74
N PHE A 38 -10.91 -37.35 18.95
CA PHE A 38 -11.50 -36.00 19.08
C PHE A 38 -10.63 -34.94 19.78
N ALA A 39 -9.35 -35.20 20.07
CA ALA A 39 -8.50 -34.27 20.82
C ALA A 39 -7.47 -33.49 19.99
N TRP A 40 -7.49 -33.57 18.66
CA TRP A 40 -6.48 -32.91 17.80
C TRP A 40 -6.86 -31.50 17.30
N LEU A 41 -8.15 -31.14 17.28
CA LEU A 41 -8.58 -29.89 16.64
C LEU A 41 -8.41 -28.63 17.50
N ALA A 42 -8.32 -28.74 18.83
CA ALA A 42 -8.23 -27.56 19.70
C ALA A 42 -6.79 -27.04 19.93
N ARG A 43 -5.74 -27.79 19.54
CA ARG A 43 -4.33 -27.42 19.79
C ARG A 43 -3.63 -26.69 18.65
N ALA A 44 -4.17 -26.73 17.42
CA ALA A 44 -3.53 -26.13 16.25
C ALA A 44 -3.60 -24.59 16.25
N GLN A 45 -4.74 -24.03 16.69
CA GLN A 45 -4.98 -22.58 16.62
C GLN A 45 -4.02 -21.74 17.49
N PRO A 46 -3.69 -22.11 18.75
CA PRO A 46 -2.68 -21.38 19.54
C PRO A 46 -1.27 -21.42 18.93
N GLN A 47 -0.91 -22.53 18.26
CA GLN A 47 0.41 -22.68 17.63
C GLN A 47 0.54 -21.83 16.37
N GLU A 48 -0.51 -21.80 15.54
CA GLU A 48 -0.56 -20.95 14.34
C GLU A 48 -0.53 -19.47 14.72
N GLU A 49 -1.28 -19.07 15.75
CA GLU A 49 -1.25 -17.70 16.27
C GLU A 49 0.17 -17.30 16.72
N GLN A 50 0.84 -18.18 17.47
CA GLN A 50 2.21 -17.97 17.92
C GLN A 50 3.19 -17.86 16.73
N ALA A 51 3.00 -18.66 15.68
CA ALA A 51 3.82 -18.60 14.47
C ALA A 51 3.66 -17.25 13.73
N VAL A 52 2.45 -16.69 13.69
CA VAL A 52 2.21 -15.34 13.14
C VAL A 52 2.89 -14.27 14.00
N ARG A 53 2.76 -14.35 15.34
CA ARG A 53 3.45 -13.42 16.27
C ARG A 53 4.97 -13.45 16.10
N GLN A 54 5.55 -14.64 15.98
CA GLN A 54 6.98 -14.82 15.79
C GLN A 54 7.46 -14.23 14.45
N GLN A 55 6.74 -14.48 13.36
CA GLN A 55 7.09 -13.93 12.05
C GLN A 55 6.93 -12.41 12.01
N ARG A 56 5.94 -11.86 12.72
CA ARG A 56 5.84 -10.41 12.90
C ARG A 56 7.07 -9.84 13.63
N GLN A 57 7.51 -10.49 14.70
CA GLN A 57 8.69 -10.08 15.45
C GLN A 57 9.93 -10.08 14.55
N GLN A 58 10.14 -11.13 13.77
CA GLN A 58 11.27 -11.21 12.82
C GLN A 58 11.18 -10.14 11.72
N SER A 59 9.97 -9.82 11.25
CA SER A 59 9.74 -8.70 10.33
C SER A 59 10.14 -7.35 10.96
N ASN A 60 9.77 -7.10 12.22
CA ASN A 60 10.21 -5.88 12.93
C ASN A 60 11.74 -5.83 13.07
N GLU A 61 12.39 -6.96 13.37
CA GLU A 61 13.84 -7.04 13.49
C GLU A 61 14.55 -6.80 12.14
N ALA A 62 14.00 -7.31 11.03
CA ALA A 62 14.50 -7.02 9.69
C ALA A 62 14.40 -5.52 9.37
N ILE A 63 13.30 -4.87 9.77
CA ILE A 63 13.17 -3.41 9.66
C ILE A 63 14.24 -2.70 10.50
N ALA A 64 14.46 -3.10 11.75
CA ALA A 64 15.45 -2.46 12.63
C ALA A 64 16.88 -2.55 12.08
N ARG A 65 17.20 -3.61 11.32
CA ARG A 65 18.50 -3.80 10.64
C ARG A 65 18.58 -3.14 9.26
N HIS A 66 17.52 -2.49 8.78
CA HIS A 66 17.37 -1.98 7.40
C HIS A 66 17.56 -3.07 6.33
N ASP A 67 17.25 -4.33 6.67
CA ASP A 67 17.47 -5.49 5.80
C ASP A 67 16.22 -5.77 4.96
N THR A 68 16.15 -5.09 3.81
CA THR A 68 15.03 -5.21 2.87
C THR A 68 14.91 -6.61 2.26
N ALA A 69 16.00 -7.36 2.13
CA ALA A 69 15.99 -8.71 1.57
C ALA A 69 15.34 -9.70 2.54
N SER A 70 15.71 -9.67 3.82
CA SER A 70 15.06 -10.47 4.86
C SER A 70 13.61 -10.06 5.06
N LEU A 71 13.32 -8.76 5.05
CA LEU A 71 11.96 -8.25 5.23
C LEU A 71 11.00 -8.77 4.14
N ALA A 72 11.45 -8.82 2.88
CA ALA A 72 10.62 -9.25 1.75
C ALA A 72 10.21 -10.74 1.80
N GLN A 73 10.86 -11.56 2.62
CA GLN A 73 10.53 -12.97 2.79
C GLN A 73 9.16 -13.18 3.48
N TYR A 74 8.73 -12.21 4.27
CA TYR A 74 7.47 -12.25 5.02
C TYR A 74 6.27 -11.72 4.22
N TRP A 75 6.44 -11.41 2.93
CA TRP A 75 5.37 -10.89 2.08
C TRP A 75 4.99 -11.87 0.97
N LEU A 76 3.72 -11.89 0.62
CA LEU A 76 3.31 -12.40 -0.68
C LEU A 76 3.79 -11.47 -1.80
N ASP A 77 3.93 -12.01 -3.01
CA ASP A 77 4.40 -11.24 -4.17
C ASP A 77 3.41 -10.14 -4.58
N ASP A 78 2.14 -10.36 -4.30
CA ASP A 78 1.00 -9.48 -4.58
C ASP A 78 0.48 -8.77 -3.31
N ILE A 79 1.39 -8.41 -2.39
CA ILE A 79 1.07 -7.65 -1.17
C ILE A 79 0.45 -6.28 -1.49
N HIS A 80 -0.54 -5.86 -0.70
CA HIS A 80 -1.10 -4.50 -0.74
C HIS A 80 -0.81 -3.76 0.56
N VAL A 81 -0.32 -2.52 0.46
CA VAL A 81 -0.06 -1.70 1.65
C VAL A 81 -0.67 -0.32 1.48
N LEU A 82 -1.51 0.10 2.43
CA LEU A 82 -1.90 1.49 2.59
C LEU A 82 -1.14 2.08 3.79
N THR A 83 -0.18 2.95 3.50
CA THR A 83 0.68 3.55 4.53
C THR A 83 -0.07 4.60 5.35
N SER A 84 0.49 4.99 6.49
CA SER A 84 -0.06 6.06 7.34
C SER A 84 -0.03 7.45 6.69
N ARG A 85 0.63 7.59 5.53
CA ARG A 85 0.67 8.83 4.74
C ARG A 85 -0.20 8.76 3.49
N SER A 86 -1.16 7.84 3.45
CA SER A 86 -2.07 7.65 2.32
C SER A 86 -1.42 7.22 1.00
N VAL A 87 -0.17 6.74 1.04
CA VAL A 87 0.47 6.09 -0.12
C VAL A 87 -0.03 4.66 -0.23
N SER A 88 -0.56 4.31 -1.41
CA SER A 88 -1.00 2.95 -1.75
C SER A 88 0.10 2.23 -2.55
N LEU A 89 0.53 1.07 -2.06
CA LEU A 89 1.59 0.25 -2.64
C LEU A 89 1.00 -1.10 -3.05
N GLN A 90 1.30 -1.52 -4.28
CA GLN A 90 0.81 -2.77 -4.86
C GLN A 90 1.97 -3.63 -5.33
N GLY A 91 2.05 -4.85 -4.81
CA GLY A 91 3.08 -5.82 -5.09
C GLY A 91 4.38 -5.62 -4.31
N LYS A 92 5.10 -6.72 -4.15
CA LYS A 92 6.39 -6.80 -3.45
C LYS A 92 7.45 -5.83 -4.00
N PRO A 93 7.62 -5.63 -5.33
CA PRO A 93 8.58 -4.66 -5.84
C PRO A 93 8.28 -3.21 -5.43
N ALA A 94 7.00 -2.81 -5.38
CA ALA A 94 6.62 -1.46 -4.95
C ALA A 94 6.91 -1.25 -3.46
N ASN A 95 6.54 -2.23 -2.63
CA ASN A 95 6.78 -2.17 -1.19
C ASN A 95 8.28 -2.17 -0.86
N LEU A 96 9.07 -2.98 -1.58
CA LEU A 96 10.54 -3.01 -1.45
C LEU A 96 11.17 -1.65 -1.76
N ARG A 97 10.80 -1.04 -2.90
CA ARG A 97 11.29 0.30 -3.28
C ARG A 97 10.92 1.36 -2.25
N ALA A 98 9.70 1.29 -1.70
CA ALA A 98 9.27 2.22 -0.65
C ALA A 98 10.13 2.10 0.62
N PHE A 99 10.40 0.89 1.11
CA PHE A 99 11.31 0.69 2.24
C PHE A 99 12.74 1.13 1.95
N GLN A 100 13.27 0.81 0.76
CA GLN A 100 14.61 1.26 0.35
C GLN A 100 14.72 2.79 0.33
N GLN A 101 13.69 3.47 -0.18
CA GLN A 101 13.63 4.92 -0.19
C GLN A 101 13.59 5.49 1.23
N GLU A 102 12.74 4.94 2.10
CA GLU A 102 12.64 5.35 3.50
C GLU A 102 13.96 5.16 4.25
N PHE A 103 14.62 4.00 4.11
CA PHE A 103 15.93 3.75 4.74
C PHE A 103 17.03 4.68 4.23
N ARG A 104 16.99 5.09 2.97
CA ARG A 104 17.95 6.06 2.41
C ARG A 104 17.68 7.50 2.85
N SER A 105 16.41 7.86 3.04
CA SER A 105 15.99 9.26 3.25
C SER A 105 15.79 9.64 4.71
N LYS A 106 15.66 8.66 5.62
CA LYS A 106 15.37 8.89 7.03
C LYS A 106 16.45 8.30 7.92
N GLU A 107 17.14 9.17 8.64
CA GLU A 107 18.15 8.76 9.61
C GLU A 107 17.49 8.05 10.80
N LYS A 108 18.15 7.00 11.33
CA LYS A 108 17.70 6.23 12.52
C LYS A 108 16.25 5.71 12.40
N LEU A 109 15.80 5.41 11.18
CA LEU A 109 14.45 4.90 10.95
C LEU A 109 14.24 3.54 11.62
N ILE A 110 13.20 3.45 12.44
CA ILE A 110 12.70 2.20 13.02
C ILE A 110 11.18 2.19 12.88
N TYR A 111 10.62 1.06 12.45
CA TYR A 111 9.19 0.78 12.58
C TYR A 111 8.97 -0.48 13.40
N VAL A 112 8.04 -0.40 14.35
CA VAL A 112 7.61 -1.53 15.19
C VAL A 112 6.11 -1.69 15.06
N ARG A 113 5.66 -2.89 14.70
CA ARG A 113 4.26 -3.32 14.81
C ARG A 113 4.12 -4.26 16.01
N THR A 114 3.21 -3.94 16.93
CA THR A 114 2.94 -4.71 18.14
C THR A 114 1.54 -5.33 18.03
N PRO A 115 1.43 -6.66 17.78
CA PRO A 115 0.14 -7.32 17.66
C PRO A 115 -0.64 -7.28 18.97
N ALA A 116 -1.89 -6.82 18.92
CA ALA A 116 -2.84 -6.93 20.04
C ALA A 116 -3.61 -8.26 19.93
N THR A 117 -4.28 -8.48 18.80
CA THR A 117 -5.06 -9.69 18.52
C THR A 117 -4.60 -10.34 17.22
N ILE A 118 -4.60 -11.67 17.20
CA ILE A 118 -4.45 -12.47 15.99
C ILE A 118 -5.56 -13.51 15.99
N GLU A 119 -6.35 -13.54 14.92
CA GLU A 119 -7.44 -14.48 14.72
C GLU A 119 -7.11 -15.36 13.53
N VAL A 120 -6.83 -16.64 13.78
CA VAL A 120 -6.49 -17.60 12.74
C VAL A 120 -7.74 -18.31 12.25
N PHE A 121 -7.92 -18.32 10.94
CA PHE A 121 -8.90 -19.16 10.26
C PHE A 121 -8.19 -20.31 9.56
N SER A 122 -7.90 -21.36 10.34
CA SER A 122 -7.06 -22.50 9.92
C SER A 122 -7.59 -23.20 8.66
N SER A 123 -8.91 -23.37 8.55
CA SER A 123 -9.54 -24.04 7.40
C SER A 123 -9.25 -23.35 6.06
N TRP A 124 -8.98 -22.04 6.06
CA TRP A 124 -8.66 -21.27 4.86
C TRP A 124 -7.22 -20.79 4.85
N HIS A 125 -6.41 -21.18 5.82
CA HIS A 125 -5.01 -20.79 5.92
C HIS A 125 -4.82 -19.26 5.90
N MET A 126 -5.71 -18.55 6.61
CA MET A 126 -5.67 -17.09 6.74
C MET A 126 -5.59 -16.68 8.21
N ALA A 127 -5.02 -15.51 8.49
CA ALA A 127 -5.12 -14.91 9.80
C ALA A 127 -5.33 -13.39 9.69
N ALA A 128 -6.14 -12.85 10.58
CA ALA A 128 -6.27 -11.43 10.83
C ALA A 128 -5.34 -11.04 11.97
N GLU A 129 -4.60 -9.95 11.82
CA GLU A 129 -3.81 -9.34 12.88
C GLU A 129 -4.26 -7.89 13.05
N TYR A 130 -4.58 -7.51 14.28
CA TYR A 130 -4.83 -6.12 14.66
C TYR A 130 -3.86 -5.70 15.77
N GLY A 131 -3.35 -4.48 15.71
CA GLY A 131 -2.39 -4.01 16.70
C GLY A 131 -2.07 -2.53 16.64
N ARG A 132 -1.02 -2.17 17.38
CA ARG A 132 -0.47 -0.81 17.44
C ARG A 132 0.84 -0.76 16.68
N TRP A 133 1.11 0.35 16.01
CA TRP A 133 2.40 0.57 15.36
C TRP A 133 3.05 1.86 15.85
N THR A 134 4.37 1.89 15.75
CA THR A 134 5.21 3.06 16.04
C THR A 134 6.26 3.17 14.94
N GLY A 135 6.49 4.39 14.46
CA GLY A 135 7.64 4.76 13.64
C GLY A 135 8.43 5.87 14.29
N THR A 136 9.76 5.74 14.28
CA THR A 136 10.68 6.77 14.76
C THR A 136 11.78 6.99 13.75
N TRP A 137 12.16 8.25 13.54
CA TRP A 137 13.30 8.64 12.72
C TRP A 137 13.75 10.06 13.10
N THR A 138 14.84 10.53 12.50
CA THR A 138 15.32 11.90 12.69
C THR A 138 15.14 12.73 11.41
N VAL A 139 14.69 13.97 11.57
CA VAL A 139 14.61 14.99 10.50
C VAL A 139 15.31 16.24 11.01
N ASN A 140 16.33 16.74 10.30
CA ASN A 140 17.08 17.94 10.68
C ASN A 140 17.58 17.94 12.14
N GLY A 141 17.98 16.77 12.66
CA GLY A 141 18.42 16.61 14.05
C GLY A 141 17.29 16.44 15.08
N GLU A 142 16.03 16.62 14.70
CA GLU A 142 14.87 16.44 15.57
C GLU A 142 14.32 15.00 15.48
N ALA A 143 14.05 14.39 16.64
CA ALA A 143 13.41 13.09 16.70
C ALA A 143 11.91 13.21 16.37
N ILE A 144 11.47 12.45 15.39
CA ILE A 144 10.07 12.32 14.99
C ILE A 144 9.55 10.96 15.46
N ARG A 145 8.35 10.95 16.03
CA ARG A 145 7.63 9.75 16.43
C ARG A 145 6.20 9.80 15.88
N VAL A 146 5.81 8.78 15.14
CA VAL A 146 4.42 8.60 14.69
C VAL A 146 3.91 7.28 15.22
N SER A 147 2.67 7.25 15.70
CA SER A 147 2.06 6.03 16.19
C SER A 147 0.59 5.95 15.83
N GLY A 148 0.05 4.74 15.87
CA GLY A 148 -1.32 4.50 15.45
C GLY A 148 -1.73 3.03 15.53
N SER A 149 -2.84 2.71 14.88
CA SER A 149 -3.34 1.34 14.76
C SER A 149 -3.06 0.79 13.37
N TYR A 150 -2.97 -0.52 13.26
CA TYR A 150 -2.85 -1.19 11.98
C TYR A 150 -3.69 -2.46 11.95
N TYR A 151 -3.97 -2.91 10.74
CA TYR A 151 -4.52 -4.22 10.46
C TYR A 151 -3.68 -4.91 9.40
N ALA A 152 -3.42 -6.20 9.57
CA ALA A 152 -2.72 -7.01 8.60
C ALA A 152 -3.49 -8.31 8.30
N LYS A 153 -3.48 -8.68 7.02
CA LYS A 153 -3.98 -9.98 6.56
C LYS A 153 -2.81 -10.88 6.26
N TRP A 154 -2.85 -12.09 6.80
CA TRP A 154 -1.86 -13.14 6.57
C TRP A 154 -2.45 -14.29 5.78
N HIS A 155 -1.59 -14.98 5.04
CA HIS A 155 -1.87 -16.22 4.35
C HIS A 155 -0.74 -17.21 4.61
N TYR A 156 -1.07 -18.46 4.89
CA TYR A 156 -0.09 -19.52 4.99
C TYR A 156 0.21 -20.08 3.59
N GLN A 157 1.48 -20.08 3.19
CA GLN A 157 1.94 -20.54 1.88
C GLN A 157 3.40 -21.03 1.98
N HIS A 158 3.70 -22.20 1.41
CA HIS A 158 5.05 -22.80 1.43
C HIS A 158 5.62 -22.88 2.84
N ASP A 159 4.83 -23.44 3.75
CA ASP A 159 5.16 -23.64 5.17
C ASP A 159 5.50 -22.39 5.98
N LYS A 160 5.03 -21.22 5.54
CA LYS A 160 5.22 -19.94 6.24
C LYS A 160 3.99 -19.06 6.16
N TRP A 161 3.79 -18.23 7.20
CA TRP A 161 2.77 -17.18 7.17
C TRP A 161 3.35 -15.95 6.47
N LYS A 162 2.66 -15.46 5.45
CA LYS A 162 3.07 -14.29 4.67
C LYS A 162 1.99 -13.23 4.71
N ILE A 163 2.42 -11.98 4.75
CA ILE A 163 1.56 -10.81 4.76
C ILE A 163 1.02 -10.61 3.33
N LYS A 164 -0.30 -10.62 3.21
CA LYS A 164 -1.06 -10.29 2.00
C LYS A 164 -1.43 -8.82 1.95
N SER A 165 -1.74 -8.21 3.10
CA SER A 165 -2.13 -6.81 3.16
C SER A 165 -1.76 -6.17 4.49
N GLU A 166 -1.43 -4.87 4.47
CA GLU A 166 -1.36 -4.03 5.66
C GLU A 166 -2.06 -2.68 5.43
N ILE A 167 -2.71 -2.16 6.46
CA ILE A 167 -3.23 -0.78 6.50
C ILE A 167 -2.81 -0.13 7.80
N PHE A 168 -2.27 1.10 7.72
CA PHE A 168 -1.78 1.85 8.86
C PHE A 168 -2.56 3.16 9.01
N VAL A 169 -3.15 3.36 10.19
CA VAL A 169 -3.86 4.60 10.51
C VAL A 169 -3.07 5.35 11.57
N PRO A 170 -2.55 6.55 11.29
CA PRO A 170 -1.88 7.37 12.30
C PRO A 170 -2.91 7.89 13.32
N ALA A 171 -2.51 7.94 14.59
CA ALA A 171 -3.32 8.51 15.68
C ALA A 171 -2.57 9.61 16.46
N ALA A 172 -1.24 9.62 16.40
CA ALA A 172 -0.41 10.65 17.02
C ALA A 172 0.87 10.85 16.21
N CYS A 173 1.35 12.10 16.19
CA CYS A 173 2.63 12.51 15.62
C CYS A 173 3.28 13.50 16.59
N GLU A 174 4.51 13.20 17.00
CA GLU A 174 5.30 14.00 17.93
C GLU A 174 6.64 14.35 17.25
N GLY A 175 7.08 15.60 17.44
CA GLY A 175 8.35 16.11 16.93
C GLY A 175 8.20 17.06 15.73
N GLY A 176 8.97 18.15 15.77
CA GLY A 176 9.28 19.06 14.66
C GLY A 176 8.14 19.60 13.79
N ASP A 177 8.52 20.27 12.72
CA ASP A 177 7.59 20.76 11.69
C ASP A 177 6.99 19.63 10.85
N TYR A 178 7.64 18.45 10.84
CA TYR A 178 7.13 17.26 10.15
C TYR A 178 5.68 16.96 10.56
N CYS A 179 5.39 16.97 11.86
CA CYS A 179 4.06 16.63 12.37
C CYS A 179 2.99 17.71 12.11
N LYS A 180 3.39 18.90 11.67
CA LYS A 180 2.47 19.98 11.26
C LYS A 180 1.99 19.78 9.82
N THR A 181 2.70 18.99 9.02
CA THR A 181 2.30 18.71 7.64
C THR A 181 1.31 17.55 7.58
N MET A 182 0.12 17.81 7.05
CA MET A 182 -0.84 16.74 6.77
C MET A 182 -0.38 15.91 5.58
N PRO A 183 -0.37 14.56 5.68
CA PRO A 183 -0.17 13.72 4.52
C PRO A 183 -1.27 13.99 3.51
N THR A 184 -0.92 14.48 2.32
CA THR A 184 -1.88 14.65 1.25
C THR A 184 -2.38 13.28 0.79
N LEU A 185 -3.68 13.17 0.50
CA LEU A 185 -4.19 12.02 -0.24
C LEU A 185 -3.50 12.02 -1.60
N GLN A 186 -2.54 11.11 -1.80
CA GLN A 186 -1.89 11.00 -3.10
C GLN A 186 -2.94 10.54 -4.12
N SER A 187 -3.31 11.47 -4.99
CA SER A 187 -4.15 11.18 -6.14
C SER A 187 -3.33 10.34 -7.12
N ASN A 188 -3.69 9.06 -7.25
CA ASN A 188 -3.26 8.20 -8.36
C ASN A 188 -4.05 8.50 -9.63
N ALA A 189 -4.71 9.66 -9.72
CA ALA A 189 -5.35 10.06 -10.95
C ALA A 189 -4.26 10.25 -12.00
N VAL A 190 -4.38 9.48 -13.07
CA VAL A 190 -3.56 9.64 -14.27
C VAL A 190 -3.75 11.06 -14.78
N ILE A 191 -2.63 11.72 -15.06
CA ILE A 191 -2.63 13.06 -15.65
C ILE A 191 -2.02 13.03 -17.04
N VAL A 192 -2.45 13.96 -17.88
CA VAL A 192 -1.80 14.26 -19.16
C VAL A 192 -1.23 15.67 -19.07
N VAL A 193 0.06 15.82 -19.38
CA VAL A 193 0.71 17.12 -19.54
C VAL A 193 0.82 17.41 -21.03
N GLN A 194 0.37 18.59 -21.44
CA GLN A 194 0.56 19.10 -22.79
C GLN A 194 1.37 20.40 -22.73
N ASN A 195 2.49 20.45 -23.44
CA ASN A 195 3.26 21.67 -23.67
C ASN A 195 2.93 22.17 -25.08
N TYR A 196 2.49 23.42 -25.19
CA TYR A 196 2.07 24.05 -26.43
C TYR A 196 3.13 25.06 -26.88
N TYR A 197 3.65 24.86 -28.08
CA TYR A 197 4.73 25.66 -28.65
C TYR A 197 4.20 26.54 -29.79
N TYR A 198 4.33 27.85 -29.64
CA TYR A 198 3.98 28.85 -30.64
C TYR A 198 5.28 29.48 -31.16
N PRO A 199 5.81 29.04 -32.32
CA PRO A 199 7.06 29.55 -32.88
C PRO A 199 6.93 31.01 -33.30
N LYS A 200 8.04 31.74 -33.27
CA LYS A 200 8.18 32.99 -34.02
C LYS A 200 8.08 32.70 -35.53
N PRO A 201 7.69 33.68 -36.36
CA PRO A 201 7.60 33.49 -37.81
C PRO A 201 8.90 32.93 -38.41
N GLY A 202 8.81 31.83 -39.16
CA GLY A 202 9.95 31.18 -39.82
C GLY A 202 10.79 30.27 -38.93
N LYS A 203 10.39 30.05 -37.66
CA LYS A 203 11.08 29.18 -36.69
C LYS A 203 10.39 27.84 -36.46
N GLU A 204 9.37 27.52 -37.23
CA GLU A 204 8.48 26.36 -37.04
C GLU A 204 9.25 25.03 -37.05
N LEU A 205 10.07 24.81 -38.08
CA LEU A 205 10.88 23.60 -38.21
C LEU A 205 11.95 23.50 -37.13
N GLU A 206 12.56 24.62 -36.74
CA GLU A 206 13.59 24.66 -35.70
C GLU A 206 13.01 24.32 -34.31
N VAL A 207 11.79 24.77 -34.02
CA VAL A 207 11.03 24.37 -32.82
C VAL A 207 10.75 22.87 -32.83
N LEU A 208 10.31 22.31 -33.96
CA LEU A 208 10.04 20.88 -34.08
C LEU A 208 11.30 20.03 -33.83
N GLU A 209 12.42 20.38 -34.46
CA GLU A 209 13.70 19.70 -34.25
C GLU A 209 14.21 19.83 -32.81
N THR A 210 14.10 21.02 -32.23
CA THR A 210 14.48 21.25 -30.83
C THR A 210 13.64 20.40 -29.87
N ARG A 211 12.34 20.23 -30.15
CA ARG A 211 11.45 19.36 -29.36
C ARG A 211 11.80 17.88 -29.54
N ARG A 212 12.17 17.44 -30.74
CA ARG A 212 12.69 16.07 -30.99
C ARG A 212 13.97 15.82 -30.19
N ARG A 213 14.92 16.75 -30.20
CA ARG A 213 16.14 16.68 -29.38
C ARG A 213 15.84 16.58 -27.90
N ALA A 214 14.93 17.42 -27.39
CA ALA A 214 14.51 17.35 -26.00
C ALA A 214 13.92 15.98 -25.61
N SER A 215 13.23 15.30 -26.53
CA SER A 215 12.71 13.95 -26.31
C SER A 215 13.81 12.88 -26.33
N GLN A 216 14.88 13.05 -27.10
CA GLN A 216 16.06 12.18 -27.05
C GLN A 216 16.78 12.28 -25.70
N VAL A 217 16.96 13.50 -25.18
CA VAL A 217 17.56 13.71 -23.84
C VAL A 217 16.72 13.02 -22.75
N ARG A 218 15.39 13.10 -22.82
CA ARG A 218 14.49 12.37 -21.90
C ARG A 218 14.72 10.86 -21.96
N ALA A 219 14.84 10.29 -23.16
CA ALA A 219 15.11 8.87 -23.33
C ALA A 219 16.45 8.45 -22.68
N GLN A 220 17.50 9.24 -22.86
CA GLN A 220 18.82 8.99 -22.24
C GLN A 220 18.78 9.04 -20.70
N LEU A 221 17.91 9.88 -20.14
CA LEU A 221 17.70 9.98 -18.70
C LEU A 221 16.76 8.90 -18.13
N GLY A 222 16.21 8.02 -18.98
CA GLY A 222 15.22 7.01 -18.59
C GLY A 222 13.85 7.60 -18.23
N LEU A 223 13.53 8.80 -18.72
CA LEU A 223 12.29 9.51 -18.46
C LEU A 223 11.24 9.24 -19.55
N PRO A 224 9.93 9.37 -19.25
CA PRO A 224 8.87 9.22 -20.25
C PRO A 224 9.08 10.15 -21.46
N VAL A 225 9.22 9.61 -22.66
CA VAL A 225 9.58 10.40 -23.86
C VAL A 225 8.44 11.33 -24.32
N GLY A 226 7.20 10.90 -24.10
CA GLY A 226 6.00 11.57 -24.60
C GLY A 226 5.82 11.46 -26.12
N ARG A 227 4.75 12.07 -26.63
CA ARG A 227 4.39 12.16 -28.06
C ARG A 227 4.58 13.60 -28.54
N ILE A 228 4.99 13.76 -29.79
CA ILE A 228 5.07 15.07 -30.46
C ILE A 228 3.96 15.11 -31.51
N LEU A 229 3.04 16.05 -31.36
CA LEU A 229 1.97 16.33 -32.29
C LEU A 229 2.34 17.60 -33.05
N GLN A 230 2.33 17.53 -34.38
CA GLN A 230 2.53 18.69 -35.25
C GLN A 230 1.20 19.05 -35.89
N ARG A 231 0.86 20.33 -35.88
CA ARG A 231 -0.34 20.83 -36.55
C ARG A 231 -0.20 20.65 -38.07
N THR A 232 -1.23 20.10 -38.71
CA THR A 232 -1.25 19.84 -40.15
C THR A 232 -2.00 20.90 -40.96
N VAL A 233 -2.88 21.66 -40.32
CA VAL A 233 -3.68 22.72 -40.94
C VAL A 233 -3.10 24.08 -40.56
N GLU A 234 -3.08 25.04 -41.48
CA GLU A 234 -2.64 26.39 -41.17
C GLU A 234 -3.56 27.06 -40.13
N SER A 235 -2.96 27.65 -39.10
CA SER A 235 -3.65 28.38 -38.06
C SER A 235 -2.65 29.30 -37.37
N THR A 236 -3.10 30.48 -36.95
CA THR A 236 -2.32 31.34 -36.05
C THR A 236 -2.81 31.23 -34.60
N ALA A 237 -3.98 30.63 -34.39
CA ALA A 237 -4.63 30.51 -33.07
C ALA A 237 -4.20 29.26 -32.30
N GLN A 238 -3.76 28.21 -32.99
CA GLN A 238 -3.35 26.95 -32.36
C GLN A 238 -1.83 26.81 -32.37
N ALA A 239 -1.27 26.14 -31.36
CA ALA A 239 0.15 25.82 -31.32
C ALA A 239 0.59 25.04 -32.57
N PHE A 240 1.82 25.29 -33.02
CA PHE A 240 2.39 24.56 -34.16
C PHE A 240 2.84 23.15 -33.74
N VAL A 241 3.43 23.04 -32.55
CA VAL A 241 3.84 21.77 -31.93
C VAL A 241 3.19 21.64 -30.57
N VAL A 242 2.70 20.44 -30.26
CA VAL A 242 2.28 20.04 -28.92
C VAL A 242 3.11 18.83 -28.50
N TRP A 243 3.75 18.91 -27.34
CA TRP A 243 4.31 17.71 -26.70
C TRP A 243 3.36 17.24 -25.62
N GLU A 244 3.04 15.96 -25.64
CA GLU A 244 2.10 15.34 -24.72
C GLU A 244 2.75 14.18 -23.97
N CYS A 245 2.53 14.08 -22.65
CA CYS A 245 2.96 12.95 -21.87
C CYS A 245 1.97 12.60 -20.77
N GLU A 246 1.68 11.32 -20.64
CA GLU A 246 0.88 10.76 -19.56
C GLU A 246 1.77 10.44 -18.36
N TYR A 247 1.26 10.69 -17.15
CA TYR A 247 1.89 10.30 -15.90
C TYR A 247 0.90 9.58 -15.00
N PRO A 248 1.36 8.57 -14.23
CA PRO A 248 0.50 7.81 -13.34
C PRO A 248 -0.01 8.62 -12.14
N SER A 249 0.59 9.78 -11.86
CA SER A 249 0.14 10.73 -10.83
C SER A 249 0.81 12.09 -11.01
N LEU A 250 0.32 13.09 -10.27
CA LEU A 250 0.99 14.39 -10.18
C LEU A 250 2.41 14.27 -9.58
N GLN A 251 2.58 13.40 -8.58
CA GLN A 251 3.88 13.18 -7.95
C GLN A 251 4.92 12.62 -8.94
N ALA A 252 4.52 11.64 -9.76
CA ALA A 252 5.42 11.07 -10.77
C ALA A 252 5.91 12.13 -11.78
N ARG A 253 5.06 13.11 -12.10
CA ARG A 253 5.43 14.26 -12.93
C ARG A 253 6.39 15.21 -12.22
N GLU A 254 6.19 15.47 -10.93
CA GLU A 254 7.13 16.30 -10.15
C GLU A 254 8.52 15.66 -10.05
N ASP A 255 8.58 14.34 -9.85
CA ASP A 255 9.86 13.62 -9.76
C ASP A 255 10.59 13.61 -11.11
N ASP A 256 9.86 13.48 -12.22
CA ASP A 256 10.39 13.68 -13.58
C ASP A 256 10.95 15.10 -13.78
N VAL A 257 10.20 16.15 -13.40
CA VAL A 257 10.67 17.53 -13.50
C VAL A 257 11.96 17.74 -12.69
N LYS A 258 12.01 17.27 -11.44
CA LYS A 258 13.23 17.36 -10.61
C LYS A 258 14.42 16.67 -11.28
N ARG A 259 14.19 15.56 -11.99
CA ARG A 259 15.25 14.86 -12.72
C ARG A 259 15.73 15.64 -13.95
N LEU A 260 14.82 16.31 -14.66
CA LEU A 260 15.18 17.20 -15.77
C LEU A 260 15.97 18.43 -15.31
N ASP A 261 15.59 19.03 -14.18
CA ASP A 261 16.25 20.23 -13.64
C ASP A 261 17.73 19.97 -13.29
N GLN A 262 18.11 18.71 -13.09
CA GLN A 262 19.49 18.28 -12.87
C GLN A 262 20.29 18.03 -14.16
N SER A 263 19.66 18.14 -15.34
CA SER A 263 20.30 17.87 -16.63
C SER A 263 20.76 19.15 -17.31
N GLU A 264 22.07 19.37 -17.33
CA GLU A 264 22.70 20.46 -18.09
C GLU A 264 22.40 20.38 -19.59
N GLU A 265 22.26 19.17 -20.14
CA GLU A 265 21.89 19.00 -21.55
C GLU A 265 20.46 19.45 -21.81
N PHE A 266 19.53 19.10 -20.92
CA PHE A 266 18.14 19.52 -21.05
C PHE A 266 17.99 21.03 -20.90
N LYS A 267 18.75 21.64 -19.99
CA LYS A 267 18.80 23.10 -19.80
C LYS A 267 19.21 23.82 -21.09
N LYS A 268 20.27 23.36 -21.77
CA LYS A 268 20.68 23.92 -23.09
C LYS A 268 19.56 23.85 -24.12
N VAL A 269 18.78 22.77 -24.12
CA VAL A 269 17.63 22.63 -25.02
C VAL A 269 16.50 23.59 -24.66
N GLN A 270 16.23 23.82 -23.37
CA GLN A 270 15.24 24.80 -22.92
C GLN A 270 15.67 26.23 -23.28
N ASP A 271 16.93 26.58 -23.04
CA ASP A 271 17.48 27.91 -23.36
C ASP A 271 17.38 28.19 -24.87
N HIS A 272 17.78 27.22 -25.71
CA HIS A 272 17.64 27.35 -27.16
C HIS A 272 16.17 27.48 -27.58
N MET A 273 15.28 26.61 -27.06
CA MET A 273 13.85 26.67 -27.34
C MET A 273 13.25 28.04 -26.99
N GLY A 274 13.66 28.65 -25.88
CA GLY A 274 13.21 29.99 -25.48
C GLY A 274 13.50 31.08 -26.51
N THR A 275 14.55 30.93 -27.32
CA THR A 275 14.87 31.89 -28.39
C THR A 275 13.93 31.79 -29.59
N LEU A 276 13.27 30.64 -29.78
CA LEU A 276 12.47 30.30 -30.96
C LEU A 276 10.98 30.61 -30.82
N LEU A 277 10.49 30.74 -29.59
CA LEU A 277 9.06 30.84 -29.30
C LEU A 277 8.59 32.29 -29.17
N GLU A 278 7.41 32.56 -29.71
CA GLU A 278 6.62 33.75 -29.39
C GLU A 278 5.80 33.51 -28.12
N LYS A 279 5.28 32.29 -27.94
CA LYS A 279 4.51 31.89 -26.77
C LYS A 279 4.76 30.43 -26.40
N PHE A 280 4.68 30.14 -25.11
CA PHE A 280 4.69 28.79 -24.55
C PHE A 280 3.60 28.66 -23.51
N ASP A 281 2.72 27.66 -23.65
CA ASP A 281 1.72 27.33 -22.63
C ASP A 281 1.91 25.88 -22.14
N ARG A 282 1.40 25.59 -20.95
CA ARG A 282 1.37 24.23 -20.41
C ARG A 282 0.01 23.93 -19.79
N GLY A 283 -0.62 22.86 -20.28
CA GLY A 283 -1.81 22.25 -19.70
C GLY A 283 -1.45 21.04 -18.84
N VAL A 284 -2.16 20.87 -17.73
CA VAL A 284 -2.07 19.68 -16.87
C VAL A 284 -3.49 19.22 -16.62
N TRP A 285 -3.82 18.05 -17.14
CA TRP A 285 -5.18 17.56 -17.23
C TRP A 285 -5.32 16.31 -16.39
N LEU A 286 -6.40 16.22 -15.62
CA LEU A 286 -6.82 14.94 -15.04
C LEU A 286 -7.62 14.20 -16.09
N ILE A 287 -7.33 12.91 -16.29
CA ILE A 287 -8.20 12.08 -17.11
C ILE A 287 -9.50 11.84 -16.32
N ARG A 288 -10.64 12.13 -16.97
CA ARG A 288 -12.00 11.89 -16.48
C ARG A 288 -12.70 11.03 -17.53
N GLU A 289 -13.23 9.89 -17.12
CA GLU A 289 -14.10 9.03 -17.93
C GLU A 289 -15.57 9.49 -17.81
#